data_AF-A0A562JJ09-F1
#
_entry.id   AF-A0A562JJ09-F1
#
_cell.length_a   1.000
_cell.length_b   1.000
_cell.length_c   1.000
_cell.angle_alpha   90.00
_cell.angle_beta   90.00
_cell.angle_gamma   90.00
#
_symmetry.space_group_name_H-M   'P 1'
#
loop_
_entity.id
_entity.type
_entity.pdbx_description
1 polymer ?
#
loop_
_entity_poly.entity_id
_entity_poly.type
_entity_poly.pdbx_seq_one_letter_code
_entity_poly.pdbx_strand_id
1 'polypeptide(L)'
;MRKTGKQVGQQTEYEARFQAGYPAGYEVWQHPWQRLEVETFPLLVRGGPTIGVRWHPGNVQGTFNILGLFFNKGTRPAGLGLAPGQGSWLDRGMSDNEPDILQQNVPANVTSAPWFIDLRSPNKYWTFYVFNTGQGVLRITRAHPGRRID
;
A
#
# COMPACT_ATOMS: atom_id res chain seq x y z
N MET A 1 49.39 -11.04 5.02
CA MET A 1 48.55 -11.91 5.87
C MET A 1 47.23 -11.21 6.14
N ARG A 2 46.10 -11.90 5.90
CA ARG A 2 44.73 -11.40 6.12
C ARG A 2 44.13 -12.04 7.39
N LYS A 3 43.11 -11.35 7.92
CA LYS A 3 42.09 -11.77 8.92
C LYS A 3 42.61 -11.78 10.37
N THR A 4 41.87 -11.38 11.42
CA THR A 4 40.42 -11.44 11.67
C THR A 4 40.09 -10.58 12.90
N GLY A 5 38.93 -9.93 12.95
CA GLY A 5 38.42 -9.27 14.15
C GLY A 5 36.94 -8.92 14.00
N LYS A 6 36.09 -9.87 14.39
CA LYS A 6 34.61 -9.88 14.34
C LYS A 6 33.94 -8.56 14.73
N GLN A 7 32.99 -8.09 13.92
CA GLN A 7 31.81 -7.35 14.42
C GLN A 7 30.61 -8.28 14.37
N VAL A 8 30.35 -8.90 15.51
CA VAL A 8 29.06 -9.49 15.89
C VAL A 8 28.14 -8.32 16.21
N GLY A 9 26.99 -8.20 15.55
CA GLY A 9 25.97 -7.22 15.97
C GLY A 9 24.99 -6.67 14.94
N GLN A 10 24.90 -7.20 13.70
CA GLN A 10 23.95 -6.66 12.71
C GLN A 10 22.74 -7.57 12.40
N GLN A 11 22.66 -8.77 12.99
CA GLN A 11 21.65 -9.76 12.60
C GLN A 11 20.34 -9.69 13.42
N THR A 12 20.30 -8.95 14.54
CA THR A 12 19.14 -8.94 15.44
C THR A 12 18.16 -7.78 15.24
N GLU A 13 18.49 -6.76 14.45
CA GLU A 13 17.56 -5.64 14.20
C GLU A 13 16.61 -5.90 13.02
N TYR A 14 17.02 -6.74 12.07
CA TYR A 14 16.20 -7.09 10.90
C TYR A 14 14.97 -7.96 11.26
N GLU A 15 15.11 -8.86 12.23
CA GLU A 15 14.03 -9.78 12.63
C GLU A 15 13.02 -9.12 13.59
N ALA A 16 13.41 -8.09 14.35
CA ALA A 16 12.50 -7.37 15.25
C ALA A 16 11.54 -6.40 14.53
N ARG A 17 11.86 -5.98 13.29
CA ARG A 17 11.05 -5.06 12.48
C ARG A 17 9.91 -5.75 11.73
N PHE A 18 9.82 -7.08 11.78
CA PHE A 18 8.77 -7.84 11.11
C PHE A 18 7.44 -7.90 11.90
N GLN A 19 7.43 -7.45 13.16
CA GLN A 19 6.25 -7.48 14.04
C GLN A 19 5.54 -6.12 14.22
N ALA A 20 6.16 -5.01 13.82
CA ALA A 20 5.59 -3.67 13.92
C ALA A 20 5.36 -3.13 12.50
N GLY A 21 4.10 -2.97 12.11
CA GLY A 21 3.68 -2.57 10.76
C GLY A 21 4.61 -1.52 10.13
N TYR A 22 5.07 -1.81 8.91
CA TYR A 22 6.00 -1.00 8.13
C TYR A 22 5.73 0.51 8.28
N PRO A 23 6.71 1.31 8.77
CA PRO A 23 6.56 2.75 8.76
C PRO A 23 6.52 3.25 7.32
N ALA A 24 5.53 4.10 7.04
CA ALA A 24 5.42 4.83 5.79
C ALA A 24 6.68 5.68 5.56
N GLY A 25 7.26 5.59 4.36
CA GLY A 25 8.33 6.48 3.92
C GLY A 25 9.57 5.73 3.44
N TYR A 26 9.52 5.20 2.23
CA TYR A 26 10.72 5.25 1.39
C TYR A 26 10.71 6.65 0.75
N GLU A 27 11.79 7.35 0.99
CA GLU A 27 11.94 8.78 0.85
C GLU A 27 11.89 9.22 -0.62
N VAL A 28 11.01 10.17 -0.93
CA VAL A 28 11.18 11.04 -2.10
C VAL A 28 12.27 12.04 -1.72
N TRP A 29 13.40 12.03 -2.41
CA TRP A 29 14.52 12.94 -2.18
C TRP A 29 14.09 14.40 -2.40
N GLN A 30 13.59 15.06 -1.35
CA GLN A 30 13.45 16.50 -1.25
C GLN A 30 13.82 16.94 0.19
N HIS A 31 14.85 17.79 0.24
CA HIS A 31 15.52 18.53 1.32
C HIS A 31 15.12 18.31 2.82
N PRO A 32 16.12 18.21 3.73
CA PRO A 32 15.98 17.69 5.10
C PRO A 32 15.25 18.57 6.14
N TRP A 33 14.67 19.71 5.76
CA TRP A 33 14.07 20.65 6.72
C TRP A 33 12.67 21.10 6.31
N GLN A 34 11.80 20.16 5.96
CA GLN A 34 10.35 20.31 5.88
C GLN A 34 9.76 18.93 5.63
N ARG A 35 9.57 18.12 6.70
CA ARG A 35 8.68 16.96 6.60
C ARG A 35 7.27 17.50 6.46
N LEU A 36 6.83 17.77 5.23
CA LEU A 36 5.40 17.91 4.95
C LEU A 36 4.82 16.51 5.18
N GLU A 37 4.23 16.28 6.36
CA GLU A 37 3.44 15.08 6.57
C GLU A 37 2.31 15.11 5.54
N VAL A 38 2.39 14.21 4.55
CA VAL A 38 1.35 14.10 3.55
C VAL A 38 0.13 13.51 4.25
N GLU A 39 -0.94 14.29 4.29
CA GLU A 39 -2.20 13.82 4.84
C GLU A 39 -2.70 12.62 4.03
N THR A 40 -3.09 11.56 4.73
CA THR A 40 -3.56 10.31 4.11
C THR A 40 -4.94 9.97 4.59
N PHE A 41 -5.78 9.54 3.67
CA PHE A 41 -7.19 9.26 3.92
C PHE A 41 -7.45 7.76 3.79
N PRO A 42 -8.34 7.20 4.62
CA PRO A 42 -8.65 5.77 4.58
C PRO A 42 -9.58 5.44 3.42
N LEU A 43 -9.10 4.56 2.55
CA LEU A 43 -9.86 3.94 1.47
C LEU A 43 -10.08 2.46 1.80
N LEU A 44 -11.34 2.03 1.88
CA LEU A 44 -11.68 0.62 2.10
C LEU A 44 -11.88 -0.05 0.73
N VAL A 45 -11.22 -1.19 0.51
CA VAL A 45 -11.41 -2.03 -0.67
C VAL A 45 -11.96 -3.38 -0.24
N ARG A 46 -13.05 -3.80 -0.89
CA ARG A 46 -13.60 -5.14 -0.79
C ARG A 46 -12.96 -6.01 -1.87
N GLY A 47 -12.50 -7.19 -1.48
CA GLY A 47 -11.99 -8.16 -2.44
C GLY A 47 -13.06 -8.61 -3.44
N GLY A 48 -12.65 -9.28 -4.50
CA GLY A 48 -13.58 -9.75 -5.51
C GLY A 48 -12.91 -10.08 -6.84
N PRO A 49 -13.67 -10.65 -7.79
CA PRO A 49 -13.12 -11.16 -9.04
C PRO A 49 -12.56 -10.08 -9.97
N THR A 50 -12.95 -8.81 -9.78
CA THR A 50 -12.46 -7.67 -10.57
C THR A 50 -11.22 -7.02 -9.98
N ILE A 51 -10.72 -7.48 -8.81
CA ILE A 51 -9.48 -6.96 -8.23
C ILE A 51 -8.29 -7.39 -9.10
N GLY A 52 -7.55 -6.41 -9.59
CA GLY A 52 -6.25 -6.61 -10.23
C GLY A 52 -5.13 -6.38 -9.23
N VAL A 53 -4.14 -7.28 -9.17
CA VAL A 53 -2.90 -7.06 -8.42
C VAL A 53 -1.69 -7.37 -9.29
N ARG A 54 -0.64 -6.55 -9.20
CA ARG A 54 0.61 -6.78 -9.92
C ARG A 54 1.79 -6.17 -9.19
N TRP A 55 3.00 -6.61 -9.53
CA TRP A 55 4.22 -5.92 -9.16
C TRP A 55 5.02 -5.60 -10.41
N HIS A 56 5.85 -4.56 -10.35
CA HIS A 56 6.85 -4.27 -11.37
C HIS A 56 8.03 -3.49 -10.77
N PRO A 57 9.22 -3.48 -11.41
CA PRO A 57 10.28 -2.56 -11.05
C PRO A 57 9.79 -1.11 -11.10
N GLY A 58 10.15 -0.33 -10.08
CA GLY A 58 9.76 1.07 -9.99
C GLY A 58 10.67 2.04 -10.75
N ASN A 59 11.85 1.58 -11.14
CA ASN A 59 12.78 2.29 -12.03
C ASN A 59 13.62 1.28 -12.85
N VAL A 60 14.33 1.79 -13.84
CA VAL A 60 15.17 0.98 -14.74
C VAL A 60 16.36 0.33 -14.02
N GLN A 61 16.80 0.91 -12.90
CA GLN A 61 17.88 0.39 -12.07
C GLN A 61 17.40 -0.74 -11.12
N GLY A 62 16.09 -0.98 -11.02
CA GLY A 62 15.51 -2.00 -10.14
C GLY A 62 15.78 -1.77 -8.65
N THR A 63 15.91 -0.52 -8.18
CA THR A 63 16.24 -0.24 -6.78
C THR A 63 15.04 -0.38 -5.83
N PHE A 64 13.82 -0.40 -6.37
CA PHE A 64 12.59 -0.68 -5.64
C PHE A 64 11.55 -1.30 -6.58
N ASN A 65 10.55 -1.98 -6.01
CA ASN A 65 9.38 -2.43 -6.75
C ASN A 65 8.16 -1.58 -6.40
N ILE A 66 7.18 -1.56 -7.30
CA ILE A 66 5.85 -1.02 -7.07
C ILE A 66 4.87 -2.18 -7.03
N LEU A 67 4.12 -2.29 -5.95
CA LEU A 67 2.96 -3.15 -5.83
C LEU A 67 1.71 -2.35 -6.22
N GLY A 68 0.96 -2.83 -7.20
CA GLY A 68 -0.26 -2.18 -7.71
C GLY A 68 -1.53 -2.95 -7.33
N LEU A 69 -2.59 -2.22 -6.98
CA LEU A 69 -3.95 -2.71 -6.78
C LEU A 69 -4.90 -1.93 -7.69
N PHE A 70 -5.74 -2.64 -8.44
CA PHE A 70 -6.77 -2.09 -9.32
C PHE A 70 -8.14 -2.53 -8.80
N PHE A 71 -9.09 -1.61 -8.74
CA PHE A 71 -10.42 -1.86 -8.21
C PHE A 71 -11.48 -1.02 -8.93
N ASN A 72 -12.75 -1.34 -8.74
CA ASN A 72 -13.85 -0.52 -9.26
C ASN A 72 -14.25 0.55 -8.24
N LYS A 73 -14.49 1.79 -8.68
CA LYS A 73 -14.93 2.85 -7.77
C LYS A 73 -16.30 2.54 -7.16
N GLY A 74 -16.43 2.73 -5.85
CA GLY A 74 -17.71 2.80 -5.16
C GLY A 74 -18.26 4.23 -5.21
N THR A 75 -19.56 4.38 -5.46
CA THR A 75 -20.23 5.68 -5.59
C THR A 75 -20.81 6.20 -4.27
N ARG A 76 -20.66 5.44 -3.18
CA ARG A 76 -21.17 5.74 -1.84
C ARG A 76 -20.05 5.57 -0.81
N PRO A 77 -20.18 6.16 0.40
CA PRO A 77 -19.29 5.87 1.50
C PRO A 77 -19.16 4.35 1.72
N ALA A 78 -17.94 3.88 1.96
CA ALA A 78 -17.67 2.45 2.11
C ALA A 78 -18.43 1.80 3.27
N GLY A 79 -18.79 2.58 4.30
CA GLY A 79 -19.63 2.13 5.42
C GLY A 79 -21.08 1.80 5.05
N LEU A 80 -21.53 2.13 3.83
CA LEU A 80 -22.84 1.74 3.30
C LEU A 80 -22.80 0.49 2.41
N GLY A 81 -21.70 -0.26 2.51
CA GLY A 81 -21.43 -1.48 1.76
C GLY A 81 -20.76 -1.24 0.40
N LEU A 82 -19.85 -2.14 0.07
CA LEU A 82 -19.13 -2.21 -1.22
C LEU A 82 -19.55 -3.46 -1.98
N ALA A 83 -19.74 -3.37 -3.30
CA ALA A 83 -19.84 -4.57 -4.12
C ALA A 83 -18.47 -5.28 -4.18
N PRO A 84 -18.42 -6.60 -4.46
CA PRO A 84 -17.16 -7.31 -4.64
C PRO A 84 -16.25 -6.61 -5.66
N GLY A 85 -15.00 -6.39 -5.28
CA GLY A 85 -14.00 -5.72 -6.10
C GLY A 85 -14.11 -4.20 -6.15
N GLN A 86 -14.98 -3.59 -5.33
CA GLN A 86 -15.05 -2.13 -5.21
C GLN A 86 -14.18 -1.58 -4.08
N GLY A 87 -13.78 -0.33 -4.25
CA GLY A 87 -13.15 0.49 -3.21
C GLY A 87 -13.80 1.87 -3.12
N SER A 88 -13.91 2.41 -1.91
CA SER A 88 -14.43 3.74 -1.68
C SER A 88 -13.87 4.38 -0.41
N TRP A 89 -14.02 5.69 -0.29
CA TRP A 89 -13.66 6.41 0.93
C TRP A 89 -14.60 6.05 2.07
N LEU A 90 -14.13 6.11 3.31
CA LEU A 90 -14.98 5.82 4.47
C LEU A 90 -16.11 6.84 4.65
N ASP A 91 -15.88 8.09 4.26
CA ASP A 91 -16.75 9.25 4.47
C ASP A 91 -17.61 9.62 3.25
N ARG A 92 -17.21 9.24 2.03
CA ARG A 92 -17.92 9.56 0.78
C ARG A 92 -17.70 8.54 -0.34
N GLY A 93 -18.48 8.67 -1.42
CA GLY A 93 -18.19 7.99 -2.67
C GLY A 93 -16.92 8.52 -3.34
N MET A 94 -16.29 7.69 -4.17
CA MET A 94 -15.24 8.16 -5.08
C MET A 94 -15.86 8.87 -6.28
N SER A 95 -15.20 9.92 -6.72
CA SER A 95 -15.56 10.67 -7.92
C SER A 95 -14.86 10.12 -9.17
N ASP A 96 -15.39 10.50 -10.34
CA ASP A 96 -14.84 10.07 -11.62
C ASP A 96 -13.41 10.57 -11.86
N ASN A 97 -13.02 11.68 -11.23
CA ASN A 97 -11.69 12.27 -11.37
C ASN A 97 -10.65 11.67 -10.40
N GLU A 98 -11.06 10.82 -9.45
CA GLU A 98 -10.14 10.15 -8.55
C GLU A 98 -9.59 8.87 -9.17
N PRO A 99 -8.31 8.51 -8.93
CA PRO A 99 -7.78 7.28 -9.48
C PRO A 99 -8.27 6.04 -8.72
N ASP A 100 -8.45 4.95 -9.44
CA ASP A 100 -8.87 3.63 -8.96
C ASP A 100 -7.71 2.62 -8.94
N ILE A 101 -6.49 3.16 -8.87
CA ILE A 101 -5.23 2.43 -8.83
C ILE A 101 -4.49 2.83 -7.56
N LEU A 102 -4.22 1.85 -6.70
CA LEU A 102 -3.33 2.04 -5.56
C LEU A 102 -1.92 1.55 -5.89
N GLN A 103 -0.91 2.26 -5.40
CA GLN A 103 0.48 1.85 -5.52
C GLN A 103 1.19 1.89 -4.17
N GLN A 104 2.04 0.92 -3.90
CA GLN A 104 2.96 0.90 -2.77
C GLN A 104 4.36 0.61 -3.30
N ASN A 105 5.31 1.53 -3.13
CA ASN A 105 6.70 1.13 -3.34
C ASN A 105 7.19 0.29 -2.16
N VAL A 106 8.04 -0.66 -2.47
CA VAL A 106 8.61 -1.62 -1.53
C VAL A 106 10.05 -1.89 -1.94
N PRO A 107 10.90 -2.41 -1.03
CA PRO A 107 12.25 -2.83 -1.38
C PRO A 107 12.28 -3.76 -2.61
N ALA A 108 13.36 -3.72 -3.38
CA ALA A 108 13.48 -4.45 -4.66
C ALA A 108 13.28 -5.97 -4.56
N ASN A 109 13.50 -6.56 -3.39
CA ASN A 109 13.29 -7.98 -3.12
C ASN A 109 11.84 -8.33 -2.73
N VAL A 110 10.95 -7.35 -2.61
CA VAL A 110 9.54 -7.54 -2.28
C VAL A 110 8.69 -7.46 -3.53
N THR A 111 7.94 -8.52 -3.84
CA THR A 111 7.10 -8.64 -5.04
C THR A 111 5.63 -8.94 -4.74
N SER A 112 5.26 -8.99 -3.47
CA SER A 112 3.89 -9.28 -3.02
C SER A 112 3.62 -8.68 -1.65
N ALA A 113 2.35 -8.50 -1.33
CA ALA A 113 1.87 -8.15 0.01
C ALA A 113 0.67 -9.03 0.39
N PRO A 114 0.31 -9.15 1.68
CA PRO A 114 -0.81 -10.01 2.12
C PRO A 114 -2.14 -9.74 1.37
N TRP A 115 -2.42 -8.48 1.04
CA TRP A 115 -3.60 -8.08 0.27
C TRP A 115 -3.66 -8.64 -1.16
N PHE A 116 -2.55 -9.13 -1.74
CA PHE A 116 -2.55 -9.81 -3.06
C PHE A 116 -3.40 -11.08 -3.05
N ILE A 117 -3.39 -11.79 -1.92
CA ILE A 117 -4.08 -13.07 -1.77
C ILE A 117 -5.47 -12.82 -1.19
N ASP A 118 -5.54 -12.02 -0.12
CA ASP A 118 -6.81 -11.75 0.58
C ASP A 118 -7.86 -11.15 -0.36
N LEU A 119 -7.50 -10.14 -1.15
CA LEU A 119 -8.47 -9.41 -1.98
C LEU A 119 -8.96 -10.20 -3.21
N ARG A 120 -8.49 -11.44 -3.42
CA ARG A 120 -9.16 -12.38 -4.35
C ARG A 120 -10.51 -12.83 -3.83
N SER A 121 -10.73 -12.77 -2.51
CA SER A 121 -11.97 -13.20 -1.87
C SER A 121 -12.97 -12.04 -1.72
N PRO A 122 -14.24 -12.21 -2.11
CA PRO A 122 -15.28 -11.21 -1.87
C PRO A 122 -15.66 -11.01 -0.39
N ASN A 123 -15.12 -11.84 0.51
CA ASN A 123 -15.37 -11.79 1.94
C ASN A 123 -14.25 -11.09 2.71
N LYS A 124 -13.19 -10.66 2.03
CA LYS A 124 -12.05 -9.95 2.62
C LYS A 124 -12.11 -8.48 2.29
N TYR A 125 -11.62 -7.68 3.23
CA TYR A 125 -11.56 -6.23 3.13
C TYR A 125 -10.18 -5.77 3.55
N TRP A 126 -9.71 -4.69 2.95
CA TRP A 126 -8.47 -4.02 3.35
C TRP A 126 -8.69 -2.51 3.37
N THR A 127 -8.18 -1.87 4.42
CA THR A 127 -8.12 -0.41 4.50
C THR A 127 -6.72 0.05 4.13
N PHE A 128 -6.65 0.98 3.19
CA PHE A 128 -5.43 1.61 2.74
C PHE A 128 -5.47 3.08 3.12
N TYR A 129 -4.45 3.56 3.82
CA TYR A 129 -4.22 4.99 4.00
C TYR A 129 -3.44 5.48 2.80
N VAL A 130 -4.03 6.42 2.07
CA VAL A 130 -3.52 6.85 0.78
C VAL A 130 -3.60 8.35 0.60
N PHE A 131 -2.76 8.88 -0.29
CA PHE A 131 -2.88 10.24 -0.81
C PHE A 131 -2.88 10.23 -2.34
N ASN A 132 -3.51 11.23 -2.96
CA ASN A 132 -3.50 11.37 -4.41
C ASN A 132 -2.17 11.97 -4.88
N THR A 133 -1.50 11.29 -5.81
CA THR A 133 -0.22 11.74 -6.37
C THR A 133 -0.37 12.81 -7.44
N GLY A 134 -1.58 13.04 -7.97
CA GLY A 134 -1.81 13.85 -9.16
C GLY A 134 -1.35 13.18 -10.47
N GLN A 135 -0.91 11.93 -10.42
CA GLN A 135 -0.35 11.18 -11.56
C GLN A 135 -1.20 9.95 -11.93
N GLY A 136 -2.50 9.98 -11.61
CA GLY A 136 -3.42 8.89 -11.91
C GLY A 136 -3.33 7.68 -10.97
N VAL A 137 -2.68 7.83 -9.82
CA VAL A 137 -2.61 6.78 -8.79
C VAL A 137 -2.75 7.36 -7.37
N LEU A 138 -3.30 6.55 -6.46
CA LEU A 138 -3.26 6.78 -5.02
C LEU A 138 -2.05 6.06 -4.42
N ARG A 139 -1.25 6.76 -3.61
CA ARG A 139 -0.05 6.20 -2.98
C ARG A 139 -0.37 5.65 -1.59
N ILE A 140 -0.14 4.36 -1.37
CA ILE A 140 -0.28 3.68 -0.09
C ILE A 140 0.88 4.04 0.83
N THR A 141 0.54 4.53 2.02
CA THR A 141 1.48 4.75 3.13
C THR A 141 1.32 3.66 4.20
N ARG A 142 0.10 3.16 4.40
CA ARG A 142 -0.21 2.11 5.36
C ARG A 142 -1.39 1.25 4.88
N ALA A 143 -1.35 -0.04 5.17
CA ALA A 143 -2.41 -0.98 4.85
C ALA A 143 -2.65 -1.95 6.00
N HIS A 144 -3.90 -2.29 6.27
CA HIS A 144 -4.25 -3.35 7.21
C HIS A 144 -5.54 -4.06 6.80
N PRO A 145 -5.77 -5.30 7.28
CA PRO A 145 -7.06 -5.95 7.12
C PRO A 145 -8.18 -5.03 7.61
N GLY A 146 -9.16 -4.82 6.74
CA GLY A 146 -10.40 -4.12 7.05
C GLY A 146 -11.39 -5.09 7.66
N ARG A 147 -12.35 -4.55 8.42
CA ARG A 147 -13.53 -5.32 8.82
C ARG A 147 -14.64 -5.08 7.81
N ARG A 148 -15.53 -6.06 7.69
CA ARG A 148 -16.82 -5.84 7.04
C ARG A 148 -17.54 -4.73 7.83
N ILE A 149 -17.92 -3.65 7.15
CA ILE A 149 -18.68 -2.54 7.73
C ILE A 149 -20.06 -2.62 7.10
N ASP A 150 -20.94 -3.40 7.72
CA ASP A 150 -22.37 -3.49 7.42
C ASP A 150 -23.16 -3.91 8.65
#